data_AF-A0A9D6J6W1-F1
#
_entry.id   AF-A0A9D6J6W1-F1
#
_cell.length_a   1.000
_cell.length_b   1.000
_cell.length_c   1.000
_cell.angle_alpha   90.00
_cell.angle_beta   90.00
_cell.angle_gamma   90.00
#
_symmetry.space_group_name_H-M   'P 1'
#
loop_
_entity.id
_entity.type
_entity.pdbx_description
1 polymer ?
#
loop_
_entity_poly.entity_id
_entity_poly.type
_entity_poly.pdbx_seq_one_letter_code
_entity_poly.pdbx_strand_id
1 'polypeptide(L)'
;MVSSVRNGMWVGGLASGLDTQGLIDKFMAIERVPLTRIQAKRDTLNFQKTLLQDVNLKVFELQSRATDLTFSKTFNTKKVDSSDSKIVSGVATTAAEVGTYNINIKQIATSTKAYS
;
A
#
# COMPACT_ATOMS: atom_id res chain seq x y z
N MET A 1 -54.12 9.01 12.62
CA MET A 1 -53.77 9.22 14.04
C MET A 1 -52.88 10.44 14.13
N VAL A 2 -53.26 11.34 15.03
CA VAL A 2 -52.77 12.70 15.28
C VAL A 2 -51.39 12.67 15.94
N SER A 3 -50.48 13.55 15.51
CA SER A 3 -49.82 14.52 16.40
C SER A 3 -48.84 15.38 15.60
N SER A 4 -49.30 16.59 15.31
CA SER A 4 -48.51 17.74 14.92
C SER A 4 -47.46 18.08 15.98
N VAL A 5 -46.18 17.88 15.68
CA VAL A 5 -45.11 18.55 16.43
C VAL A 5 -45.08 19.99 15.94
N ARG A 6 -45.63 20.89 16.76
CA ARG A 6 -45.59 22.33 16.55
C ARG A 6 -44.13 22.77 16.44
N ASN A 7 -43.79 23.41 15.33
CA ASN A 7 -42.67 24.33 15.24
C ASN A 7 -42.72 25.26 16.46
N GLY A 8 -41.77 25.10 17.37
CA GLY A 8 -41.37 26.16 18.27
C GLY A 8 -40.80 27.27 17.41
N MET A 9 -41.68 28.13 16.88
CA MET A 9 -41.33 29.40 16.28
C MET A 9 -40.48 30.14 17.31
N TRP A 10 -39.19 30.21 17.05
CA TRP A 10 -38.27 31.05 17.78
C TRP A 10 -38.73 32.49 17.54
N VAL A 11 -39.41 33.05 18.54
CA VAL A 11 -39.85 34.44 18.60
C VAL A 11 -38.59 35.29 18.79
N GLY A 12 -37.88 35.54 17.71
CA GLY A 12 -36.69 36.38 17.68
C GLY A 12 -36.56 37.03 16.32
N GLY A 13 -37.47 37.95 15.98
CA GLY A 13 -37.34 38.71 14.72
C GLY A 13 -38.62 39.34 14.15
N LEU A 14 -39.81 39.00 14.66
CA LEU A 14 -41.08 39.48 14.10
C LEU A 14 -41.38 40.98 14.36
N ALA A 15 -40.54 41.71 15.08
CA ALA A 15 -40.77 43.13 15.40
C ALA A 15 -39.92 44.14 14.59
N SER A 16 -38.89 43.72 13.84
CA SER A 16 -38.01 44.68 13.16
C SER A 16 -37.78 44.49 11.66
N GLY A 17 -38.33 43.43 11.03
CA GLY A 17 -38.13 43.20 9.59
C GLY A 17 -36.66 42.98 9.19
N LEU A 18 -35.76 42.84 10.17
CA LEU A 18 -34.35 42.56 9.96
C LEU A 18 -34.13 41.05 10.06
N ASP A 19 -33.72 40.47 8.93
CA ASP A 19 -33.21 39.10 8.82
C ASP A 19 -31.85 39.01 9.53
N THR A 20 -31.88 39.04 10.87
CA THR A 20 -30.69 39.00 11.72
C THR A 20 -29.99 37.65 11.64
N GLN A 21 -30.72 36.56 11.45
CA GLN A 21 -30.16 35.22 11.22
C GLN A 21 -29.39 35.16 9.90
N GLY A 22 -29.97 35.63 8.79
CA GLY A 22 -29.25 35.69 7.52
C GLY A 22 -28.04 36.64 7.54
N LEU A 23 -28.07 37.70 8.37
CA LEU A 23 -26.92 38.58 8.58
C LEU A 23 -25.79 37.87 9.35
N ILE A 24 -26.14 37.15 10.43
CA ILE A 24 -25.19 36.36 11.23
C ILE A 24 -24.55 35.26 10.37
N ASP A 25 -25.34 34.56 9.57
CA ASP A 25 -24.84 33.52 8.66
C ASP A 25 -23.85 34.08 7.62
N LYS A 26 -24.12 35.29 7.10
CA LYS A 26 -23.20 35.99 6.18
C LYS A 26 -21.89 36.39 6.87
N PHE A 27 -21.94 36.89 8.11
CA PHE A 27 -20.73 37.21 8.88
C PHE A 27 -19.91 35.95 9.21
N MET A 28 -20.57 34.87 9.64
CA MET A 28 -19.94 33.57 9.87
C MET A 28 -19.31 32.98 8.61
N ALA A 29 -19.94 33.16 7.45
CA ALA A 29 -19.39 32.73 6.16
C ALA A 29 -18.10 33.48 5.83
N ILE A 30 -18.04 34.80 6.08
CA ILE A 30 -16.85 35.63 5.87
C ILE A 30 -15.72 35.22 6.82
N GLU A 31 -16.02 34.99 8.10
CA GLU A 31 -15.02 34.52 9.08
C GLU A 31 -14.46 33.12 8.76
N ARG A 32 -15.20 32.29 8.02
CA ARG A 32 -14.72 30.97 7.56
C ARG A 32 -13.83 31.03 6.31
N VAL A 33 -13.79 32.14 5.58
CA VAL A 33 -12.92 32.33 4.40
C VAL A 33 -11.42 32.11 4.69
N PRO A 34 -10.82 32.69 5.76
CA PRO A 34 -9.41 32.43 6.07
C PRO A 34 -9.15 30.97 6.43
N LEU A 35 -10.07 30.33 7.15
CA LEU A 35 -9.98 28.91 7.50
C LEU A 35 -9.95 28.04 6.24
N THR A 36 -10.91 28.23 5.33
CA THR A 36 -10.96 27.47 4.06
C THR A 36 -9.73 27.70 3.19
N ARG A 37 -9.18 28.93 3.17
CA ARG A 37 -7.90 29.22 2.49
C ARG A 37 -6.73 28.44 3.09
N ILE A 38 -6.63 28.35 4.41
CA ILE A 38 -5.56 27.58 5.08
C ILE A 38 -5.74 26.08 4.82
N GLN A 39 -6.98 25.58 4.85
CA GLN A 39 -7.30 24.19 4.54
C GLN A 39 -6.84 23.84 3.11
N ALA A 40 -7.23 24.66 2.12
CA ALA A 40 -6.85 24.45 0.72
C ALA A 40 -5.33 24.48 0.50
N LYS A 41 -4.61 25.38 1.20
CA LYS A 41 -3.14 25.41 1.19
C LYS A 41 -2.54 24.13 1.77
N ARG A 42 -3.07 23.64 2.90
CA ARG A 42 -2.63 22.38 3.52
C ARG A 42 -2.86 21.19 2.59
N ASP A 43 -4.02 21.12 1.95
CA ASP A 43 -4.35 20.03 1.03
C ASP A 43 -3.41 20.03 -0.18
N THR A 44 -3.13 21.21 -0.73
CA THR A 44 -2.16 21.36 -1.82
C THR A 44 -0.75 20.91 -1.42
N LEU A 45 -0.28 21.31 -0.23
CA LEU A 45 1.03 20.91 0.29
C LEU A 45 1.10 19.41 0.59
N ASN A 46 0.03 18.82 1.14
CA ASN A 46 -0.07 17.39 1.38
C ASN A 46 -0.02 16.62 0.06
N PHE A 47 -0.74 17.08 -0.96
CA PHE A 47 -0.71 16.47 -2.29
C PHE A 47 0.70 16.51 -2.89
N GLN A 48 1.39 17.65 -2.82
CA GLN A 48 2.77 17.78 -3.28
C GLN A 48 3.71 16.83 -2.51
N LYS A 49 3.55 16.73 -1.19
CA LYS A 49 4.33 15.81 -0.36
C LYS A 49 4.11 14.36 -0.77
N THR A 50 2.86 13.94 -0.98
CA THR A 50 2.54 12.57 -1.41
C THR A 50 3.14 12.26 -2.77
N LEU A 51 3.08 13.20 -3.73
CA LEU A 51 3.72 13.02 -5.03
C LEU A 51 5.24 12.83 -4.91
N LEU A 52 5.91 13.65 -4.09
CA LEU A 52 7.35 13.51 -3.87
C LEU A 52 7.71 12.17 -3.21
N GLN A 53 6.88 11.70 -2.27
CA GLN A 53 7.06 10.39 -1.65
C GLN A 53 6.91 9.26 -2.67
N ASP A 54 5.90 9.33 -3.54
CA ASP A 54 5.68 8.30 -4.56
C ASP A 54 6.82 8.25 -5.59
N VAL A 55 7.33 9.41 -6.02
CA VAL A 55 8.52 9.49 -6.88
C VAL A 55 9.74 8.88 -6.19
N ASN A 56 9.97 9.20 -4.92
CA ASN A 56 11.11 8.64 -4.17
C ASN A 56 11.02 7.11 -4.07
N LEU A 57 9.83 6.57 -3.81
CA LEU A 57 9.61 5.12 -3.78
C LEU A 57 9.90 4.46 -5.14
N LYS A 58 9.45 5.06 -6.24
CA LYS A 58 9.73 4.55 -7.59
C LYS A 58 11.22 4.58 -7.93
N VAL A 59 11.92 5.64 -7.54
CA VAL A 59 13.38 5.75 -7.74
C VAL A 59 14.13 4.71 -6.91
N PHE A 60 13.72 4.51 -5.66
CA PHE A 60 14.28 3.48 -4.79
C PHE A 60 14.05 2.07 -5.35
N GLU A 61 12.84 1.78 -5.84
CA GLU A 61 12.53 0.50 -6.47
C GLU A 61 13.39 0.27 -7.73
N LEU A 62 13.53 1.30 -8.57
CA LEU A 62 14.39 1.23 -9.75
C LEU A 62 15.84 0.98 -9.35
N GLN A 63 16.35 1.69 -8.35
CA GLN A 63 17.70 1.49 -7.83
C GLN A 63 17.89 0.05 -7.34
N SER A 64 16.95 -0.48 -6.54
CA SER A 64 17.00 -1.85 -6.05
C SER A 64 17.08 -2.86 -7.19
N ARG A 65 16.20 -2.73 -8.20
CA ARG A 65 16.21 -3.63 -9.36
C ARG A 65 17.49 -3.50 -10.19
N ALA A 66 18.00 -2.28 -10.34
CA ALA A 66 19.28 -2.05 -11.01
C ALA A 66 20.44 -2.70 -10.24
N THR A 67 20.47 -2.60 -8.91
CA THR A 67 21.47 -3.30 -8.09
C THR A 67 21.36 -4.81 -8.21
N ASP A 68 20.15 -5.38 -8.23
CA ASP A 68 19.94 -6.82 -8.44
C ASP A 68 20.51 -7.30 -9.78
N LEU A 69 20.44 -6.45 -10.81
CA LEU A 69 21.07 -6.69 -12.11
C LEU A 69 22.58 -6.50 -12.08
N THR A 70 23.16 -5.74 -11.16
CA THR A 70 24.64 -5.67 -11.02
C THR A 70 25.23 -6.91 -10.34
N PHE A 71 24.41 -7.68 -9.62
CA PHE A 71 24.91 -8.89 -8.96
C PHE A 71 25.22 -9.99 -9.99
N SER A 72 26.50 -10.38 -10.03
CA SER A 72 27.01 -11.49 -10.85
C SER A 72 26.27 -12.81 -10.60
N LYS A 73 25.65 -13.01 -9.43
CA LYS A 73 24.82 -14.19 -9.12
C LYS A 73 23.61 -14.32 -10.04
N THR A 74 22.97 -13.20 -10.43
CA THR A 74 21.77 -13.19 -11.28
C THR A 74 22.07 -13.79 -12.66
N PHE A 75 23.26 -13.52 -13.20
CA PHE A 75 23.69 -14.06 -14.50
C PHE A 75 24.36 -15.43 -14.43
N ASN A 76 24.92 -15.81 -13.28
CA ASN A 76 25.56 -17.11 -13.06
C ASN A 76 24.63 -18.15 -12.43
N THR A 77 23.32 -17.89 -12.41
CA THR A 77 22.34 -18.86 -11.92
C THR A 77 22.26 -20.02 -12.90
N LYS A 78 22.39 -21.25 -12.39
CA LYS A 78 22.38 -22.47 -13.20
C LYS A 78 21.08 -23.23 -12.95
N LYS A 79 20.48 -23.75 -14.01
CA LYS A 79 19.26 -24.56 -13.93
C LYS A 79 19.64 -26.03 -13.80
N VAL A 80 18.95 -26.75 -12.93
CA VAL A 80 19.03 -28.21 -12.82
C VAL A 80 17.74 -28.79 -13.37
N ASP A 81 17.85 -29.66 -14.37
CA ASP A 81 16.75 -30.47 -14.87
C ASP A 81 17.01 -31.94 -14.48
N SER A 82 16.02 -32.58 -13.86
CA SER A 82 16.08 -33.99 -13.44
C SER A 82 15.11 -34.81 -14.28
N SER A 83 15.52 -36.00 -14.71
CA SER A 83 14.67 -36.93 -15.47
C SER A 83 13.49 -37.45 -14.64
N ASP A 84 13.64 -37.54 -13.32
CA ASP A 84 12.53 -37.83 -12.40
C ASP A 84 12.64 -36.96 -11.14
N SER A 85 11.95 -35.83 -11.16
CA SER A 85 11.97 -34.83 -10.09
C SER A 85 11.30 -35.29 -8.80
N LYS A 86 10.53 -36.39 -8.82
CA LYS A 86 9.89 -36.94 -7.60
C LYS A 86 10.84 -37.81 -6.80
N ILE A 87 11.84 -38.39 -7.47
CA ILE A 87 12.81 -39.29 -6.84
C ILE A 87 14.11 -38.54 -6.52
N VAL A 88 14.58 -37.66 -7.42
CA VAL A 88 15.76 -36.81 -7.18
C VAL A 88 15.53 -35.40 -7.68
N SER A 89 15.63 -34.44 -6.75
CA SER A 89 15.70 -33.01 -7.03
C SER A 89 17.03 -32.45 -6.55
N GLY A 90 17.59 -31.48 -7.27
CA GLY A 90 18.82 -30.80 -6.89
C GLY A 90 18.71 -29.29 -7.08
N VAL A 91 19.49 -28.54 -6.32
CA VAL A 91 19.63 -27.09 -6.46
C VAL A 91 21.07 -26.81 -6.88
N ALA A 92 21.28 -26.22 -8.06
CA ALA A 92 22.60 -25.78 -8.47
C ALA A 92 22.93 -24.44 -7.81
N THR A 93 24.11 -24.37 -7.22
CA THR A 93 24.69 -23.10 -6.77
C THR A 93 25.37 -22.40 -7.94
N THR A 94 25.66 -21.10 -7.80
CA THR A 94 26.34 -20.32 -8.85
C THR A 94 27.77 -20.80 -9.15
N ALA A 95 28.36 -21.61 -8.27
CA ALA A 95 29.68 -22.22 -8.42
C ALA A 95 29.62 -23.66 -8.99
N ALA A 96 28.44 -24.27 -9.14
CA ALA A 96 28.32 -25.63 -9.65
C ALA A 96 28.81 -25.72 -11.10
N GLU A 97 29.51 -26.79 -11.49
CA GLU A 97 29.92 -26.97 -12.88
C GLU A 97 28.73 -27.33 -13.79
N VAL A 98 28.80 -26.94 -15.06
CA VAL A 98 27.79 -27.34 -16.05
C VAL A 98 28.15 -28.73 -16.56
N GLY A 99 27.28 -29.71 -16.30
CA GLY A 99 27.52 -31.09 -16.69
C GLY A 99 26.29 -31.97 -16.53
N THR A 100 26.32 -33.14 -17.16
CA THR A 100 25.30 -34.18 -17.00
C THR A 100 25.78 -35.20 -15.98
N TYR A 101 24.98 -35.46 -14.95
CA TYR A 101 25.30 -36.41 -13.89
C TYR A 101 24.33 -37.58 -13.94
N ASN A 102 24.86 -38.81 -14.02
CA ASN A 102 24.06 -40.03 -13.95
C ASN A 102 24.00 -40.53 -12.51
N ILE A 103 22.80 -40.53 -11.93
CA ILE A 103 22.57 -40.95 -10.54
C ILE A 103 21.76 -42.24 -10.55
N ASN A 104 22.27 -43.29 -9.90
CA ASN A 104 21.58 -44.56 -9.71
C ASN A 104 21.19 -44.74 -8.24
N ILE A 105 19.91 -44.96 -7.98
CA ILE A 105 19.33 -44.98 -6.64
C ILE A 105 19.06 -46.44 -6.28
N LYS A 106 19.84 -46.95 -5.33
CA LYS A 106 19.74 -48.35 -4.89
C LYS A 106 18.67 -48.54 -3.81
N GLN A 107 18.52 -47.58 -2.90
CA GLN A 107 17.57 -47.64 -1.79
C GLN A 107 17.27 -46.23 -1.25
N ILE A 108 16.02 -45.97 -0.88
CA ILE A 108 15.59 -44.71 -0.27
C ILE A 108 15.75 -44.81 1.26
N ALA A 109 16.23 -43.74 1.90
CA ALA A 109 16.33 -43.68 3.35
C ALA A 109 14.94 -43.64 4.00
N THR A 110 14.69 -44.52 4.97
CA THR A 110 13.45 -44.58 5.75
C THR A 110 13.71 -44.14 7.19
N SER A 111 12.78 -43.39 7.79
CA SER A 111 12.88 -43.01 9.21
C SER A 111 12.48 -44.17 10.12
N THR A 112 13.30 -44.46 11.13
CA THR A 112 13.01 -45.46 12.16
C THR A 112 11.95 -44.94 13.13
N LYS A 113 10.83 -45.65 13.27
CA LYS A 113 9.82 -45.39 14.30
C LYS A 113 10.01 -46.40 15.44
N ALA A 114 10.50 -45.93 16.58
CA ALA A 114 10.48 -46.72 17.82
C ALA A 114 9.15 -46.47 18.53
N TYR A 115 8.37 -47.52 18.74
CA TYR A 115 7.22 -47.49 19.65
C TYR A 115 7.73 -47.85 21.05
N SER A 116 7.46 -46.97 22.02
CA SER A 116 7.67 -47.20 23.46
C SER A 116 6.48 -47.90 24.09
#